data_AF-W3A1I1-F1
#
_entry.id   AF-W3A1I1-F1
#
_cell.length_a   1.000
_cell.length_b   1.000
_cell.length_c   1.000
_cell.angle_alpha   90.00
_cell.angle_beta   90.00
_cell.angle_gamma   90.00
#
_symmetry.space_group_name_H-M   'P 1'
#
loop_
_entity.id
_entity.type
_entity.pdbx_description
1 polymer ?
#
loop_
_entity_poly.entity_id
_entity_poly.type
_entity_poly.pdbx_seq_one_letter_code
_entity_poly.pdbx_strand_id
1 'polypeptide(L)'
;MAFMTTGMIDRGDPSCEIEAAMCKVYGSEVAFTGINECIQVMGGTGFMKEWPFERLMRDCRILSIFEGTNEILRMLIALSGIRTAGERLSAVGKLLQNPLSDPSSAAKEISDRLQRKFSPTPLEGVHSSLRGPAELLQKRTADFGDAVEFLLRKHGKKIVDEQMQLERIADSAIALFAMTATISRATASLNAGIESAEHEKKLTTLYCDLTSDKIQSLLNGIKTAVKHDQQLREIANEVLKAEKYIPSHATGIDC
;
A
#
# COMPACT_ATOMS: atom_id res chain seq x y z
N MET A 1 9.13 4.98 8.04
CA MET A 1 9.32 3.67 7.41
C MET A 1 10.77 3.22 7.54
N ALA A 2 11.74 3.83 6.83
CA ALA A 2 13.15 3.39 6.86
C ALA A 2 13.71 3.12 8.28
N PHE A 3 13.71 4.13 9.16
CA PHE A 3 14.19 3.96 10.55
C PHE A 3 13.36 2.98 11.40
N MET A 4 12.08 2.79 11.08
CA MET A 4 11.25 1.80 11.76
C MET A 4 11.68 0.39 11.35
N THR A 5 11.90 0.17 10.06
CA THR A 5 12.38 -1.11 9.51
C THR A 5 13.79 -1.44 9.98
N THR A 6 14.72 -0.47 9.98
CA THR A 6 16.07 -0.72 10.53
C THR A 6 16.02 -1.04 12.01
N GLY A 7 15.15 -0.35 12.77
CA GLY A 7 14.94 -0.67 14.18
C GLY A 7 14.35 -2.06 14.42
N MET A 8 13.54 -2.60 13.51
CA MET A 8 13.08 -4.00 13.56
C MET A 8 14.24 -4.97 13.33
N ILE A 9 15.10 -4.69 12.35
CA ILE A 9 16.29 -5.48 12.05
C ILE A 9 17.27 -5.48 13.24
N ASP A 10 17.53 -4.31 13.83
CA ASP A 10 18.46 -4.17 14.96
C ASP A 10 17.96 -4.92 16.22
N ARG A 11 16.64 -5.05 16.40
CA ARG A 11 16.05 -5.86 17.48
C ARG A 11 16.09 -7.38 17.21
N GLY A 12 16.41 -7.78 15.98
CA GLY A 12 16.34 -9.18 15.55
C GLY A 12 14.91 -9.68 15.30
N ASP A 13 13.98 -8.79 14.93
CA ASP A 13 12.62 -9.19 14.58
C ASP A 13 12.64 -10.17 13.38
N PRO A 14 11.84 -11.25 13.41
CA PRO A 14 11.84 -12.24 12.34
C PRO A 14 11.31 -11.64 11.03
N SER A 15 12.08 -11.80 9.95
CA SER A 15 11.72 -11.45 8.56
C SER A 15 11.16 -10.03 8.34
N CYS A 16 12.04 -9.07 8.01
CA CYS A 16 11.68 -7.69 7.66
C CYS A 16 11.61 -7.45 6.12
N GLU A 17 11.44 -8.52 5.35
CA GLU A 17 11.56 -8.52 3.88
C GLU A 17 10.46 -7.69 3.21
N ILE A 18 9.23 -7.82 3.71
CA ILE A 18 8.06 -7.09 3.19
C ILE A 18 8.19 -5.60 3.53
N GLU A 19 8.58 -5.27 4.75
CA GLU A 19 8.80 -3.90 5.22
C GLU A 19 9.92 -3.22 4.44
N ALA A 20 11.01 -3.94 4.14
CA ALA A 20 12.10 -3.44 3.31
C ALA A 20 11.64 -3.16 1.87
N ALA A 21 10.87 -4.08 1.27
CA ALA A 21 10.28 -3.88 -0.05
C ALA A 21 9.35 -2.66 -0.08
N MET A 22 8.49 -2.51 0.94
CA MET A 22 7.60 -1.34 1.07
C MET A 22 8.41 -0.04 1.20
N CYS A 23 9.49 -0.04 1.98
CA CYS A 23 10.40 1.10 2.10
C CYS A 23 11.01 1.50 0.75
N LYS A 24 11.47 0.53 -0.03
CA LYS A 24 12.10 0.77 -1.34
C LYS A 24 11.10 1.40 -2.31
N VAL A 25 9.92 0.78 -2.47
CA VAL A 25 8.88 1.29 -3.38
C VAL A 25 8.44 2.70 -2.96
N TYR A 26 8.07 2.87 -1.68
CA TYR A 26 7.61 4.17 -1.18
C TYR A 26 8.68 5.26 -1.29
N GLY A 27 9.90 4.95 -0.86
CA GLY A 27 11.00 5.91 -0.84
C GLY A 27 11.40 6.38 -2.24
N SER A 28 11.49 5.47 -3.21
CA SER A 28 11.85 5.81 -4.59
C SER A 28 10.80 6.69 -5.27
N GLU A 29 9.50 6.43 -5.06
CA GLU A 29 8.41 7.20 -5.66
C GLU A 29 8.23 8.57 -5.01
N VAL A 30 8.37 8.65 -3.69
CA VAL A 30 8.36 9.93 -2.97
C VAL A 30 9.57 10.79 -3.36
N ALA A 31 10.75 10.19 -3.52
CA ALA A 31 11.93 10.93 -3.99
C ALA A 31 11.71 11.50 -5.40
N PHE A 32 11.22 10.68 -6.33
CA PHE A 32 10.94 11.13 -7.70
C PHE A 32 9.90 12.26 -7.72
N THR A 33 8.79 12.10 -7.02
CA THR A 33 7.72 13.11 -6.95
C THR A 33 8.23 14.39 -6.29
N GLY A 34 8.97 14.28 -5.17
CA GLY A 34 9.50 15.43 -4.44
C GLY A 34 10.48 16.25 -5.29
N ILE A 35 11.40 15.59 -6.01
CA ILE A 35 12.33 16.26 -6.92
C ILE A 35 11.59 16.93 -8.07
N ASN A 36 10.58 16.26 -8.64
CA ASN A 36 9.76 16.81 -9.71
C ASN A 36 9.02 18.09 -9.27
N GLU A 37 8.41 18.08 -8.08
CA GLU A 37 7.76 19.27 -7.52
C GLU A 37 8.77 20.39 -7.24
N CYS A 38 9.99 20.08 -6.79
CA CYS A 38 11.05 21.08 -6.64
C CYS A 38 11.39 21.75 -7.98
N ILE A 39 11.50 20.99 -9.08
CA ILE A 39 11.70 21.57 -10.42
C ILE A 39 10.53 22.49 -10.78
N GLN A 40 9.30 22.05 -10.54
CA GLN A 40 8.09 22.81 -10.86
C GLN A 40 8.03 24.14 -10.09
N VAL A 41 8.37 24.14 -8.80
CA VAL A 41 8.45 25.36 -7.97
C VAL A 41 9.51 26.33 -8.49
N MET A 42 10.64 25.81 -8.98
CA MET A 42 11.73 26.62 -9.54
C MET A 42 11.47 27.10 -10.98
N GLY A 43 10.46 26.55 -11.66
CA GLY A 43 10.14 26.85 -13.05
C GLY A 43 11.31 26.53 -14.00
N GLY A 44 11.54 27.38 -15.00
CA GLY A 44 12.62 27.20 -15.97
C GLY A 44 13.99 27.02 -15.32
N THR A 45 14.25 27.71 -14.21
CA THR A 45 15.52 27.60 -13.45
C THR A 45 15.76 26.19 -12.93
N GLY A 46 14.71 25.45 -12.57
CA GLY A 46 14.82 24.06 -12.13
C GLY A 46 15.28 23.10 -13.23
N PHE A 47 15.09 23.49 -14.50
CA PHE A 47 15.52 22.73 -15.66
C PHE A 47 16.95 23.06 -16.11
N MET A 48 17.53 24.14 -15.60
CA MET A 48 18.86 24.61 -15.95
C MET A 48 19.96 23.83 -15.20
N LYS A 49 21.07 23.52 -15.88
CA LYS A 49 22.17 22.69 -15.35
C LYS A 49 22.96 23.36 -14.22
N GLU A 50 22.84 24.67 -14.08
CA GLU A 50 23.45 25.47 -13.02
C GLU A 50 22.92 25.08 -11.64
N TRP A 51 21.72 24.49 -11.56
CA TRP A 51 21.08 24.04 -10.33
C TRP A 51 21.01 22.51 -10.25
N PRO A 52 21.02 21.92 -9.06
CA PRO A 52 21.15 20.47 -8.90
C PRO A 52 19.89 19.68 -9.31
N PHE A 53 18.74 20.34 -9.51
CA PHE A 53 17.44 19.69 -9.62
C PHE A 53 17.33 18.76 -10.85
N GLU A 54 17.78 19.21 -12.02
CA GLU A 54 17.75 18.38 -13.24
C GLU A 54 18.60 17.10 -13.08
N ARG A 55 19.75 17.23 -12.39
CA ARG A 55 20.63 16.10 -12.11
C ARG A 55 19.97 15.14 -11.13
N LEU A 56 19.42 15.65 -10.04
CA LEU A 56 18.69 14.84 -9.07
C LEU A 56 17.54 14.07 -9.72
N MET A 57 16.82 14.71 -10.67
CA MET A 57 15.72 14.07 -11.40
C MET A 57 16.19 12.92 -12.29
N ARG A 58 17.33 13.08 -12.97
CA ARG A 58 17.94 11.99 -13.75
C ARG A 58 18.43 10.87 -12.84
N ASP A 59 19.12 11.22 -11.76
CA ASP A 59 19.74 10.26 -10.84
C ASP A 59 18.67 9.44 -10.11
N CYS A 60 17.56 10.04 -9.67
CA CYS A 60 16.53 9.33 -8.94
C CYS A 60 15.74 8.33 -9.80
N ARG A 61 15.78 8.45 -11.14
CA ARG A 61 14.98 7.59 -12.03
C ARG A 61 15.35 6.10 -11.92
N ILE A 62 16.62 5.79 -11.66
CA ILE A 62 17.08 4.40 -11.53
C ILE A 62 16.52 3.73 -10.27
N LEU A 63 16.15 4.51 -9.25
CA LEU A 63 15.73 3.99 -7.94
C LEU A 63 14.47 3.13 -8.03
N SER A 64 13.57 3.39 -8.98
CA SER A 64 12.38 2.56 -9.18
C SER A 64 12.62 1.28 -10.00
N ILE A 65 13.83 1.11 -10.56
CA ILE A 65 14.17 0.00 -11.46
C ILE A 65 15.15 -0.99 -10.80
N PHE A 66 16.25 -0.49 -10.24
CA PHE A 66 17.28 -1.35 -9.65
C PHE A 66 16.84 -1.93 -8.29
N GLU A 67 17.57 -2.94 -7.80
CA GLU A 67 17.26 -3.65 -6.53
C GLU A 67 15.84 -4.23 -6.50
N GLY A 68 15.37 -4.68 -7.67
CA GLY A 68 13.99 -5.09 -7.93
C GLY A 68 13.14 -3.91 -8.40
N THR A 69 12.50 -4.04 -9.56
CA THR A 69 11.60 -2.98 -10.04
C THR A 69 10.44 -2.80 -9.07
N ASN A 70 9.90 -1.59 -8.99
CA ASN A 70 8.79 -1.32 -8.08
C ASN A 70 7.59 -2.22 -8.35
N GLU A 71 7.33 -2.58 -9.61
CA GLU A 71 6.24 -3.48 -10.00
C GLU A 71 6.47 -4.91 -9.46
N ILE A 72 7.70 -5.43 -9.57
CA ILE A 72 8.04 -6.75 -9.04
C ILE A 72 7.97 -6.76 -7.51
N LEU A 73 8.44 -5.70 -6.85
CA LEU A 73 8.35 -5.56 -5.40
C LEU A 73 6.90 -5.43 -4.92
N ARG A 74 6.02 -4.76 -5.68
CA ARG A 74 4.58 -4.76 -5.39
C ARG A 74 3.99 -6.17 -5.45
N MET A 75 4.35 -6.97 -6.45
CA MET A 75 3.92 -8.36 -6.52
C MET A 75 4.44 -9.18 -5.35
N LEU A 76 5.70 -9.00 -4.95
CA LEU A 76 6.29 -9.63 -3.77
C LEU A 76 5.51 -9.28 -2.49
N ILE A 77 5.24 -7.99 -2.27
CA ILE A 77 4.49 -7.49 -1.10
C ILE A 77 3.10 -8.12 -1.05
N ALA A 78 2.35 -8.06 -2.16
CA ALA A 78 0.99 -8.59 -2.21
C ALA A 78 0.96 -10.11 -1.99
N LEU A 79 1.78 -10.86 -2.74
CA LEU A 79 1.75 -12.32 -2.71
C LEU A 79 2.27 -12.90 -1.38
N SER A 80 3.32 -12.30 -0.80
CA SER A 80 3.85 -12.74 0.49
C SER A 80 2.84 -12.52 1.61
N GLY A 81 2.16 -11.36 1.63
CA GLY A 81 1.08 -11.10 2.58
C GLY A 81 -0.13 -12.01 2.38
N ILE A 82 -0.57 -12.18 1.14
CA ILE A 82 -1.72 -13.02 0.78
C ILE A 82 -1.47 -14.49 1.12
N ARG A 83 -0.25 -15.01 0.95
CA ARG A 83 0.09 -16.39 1.32
C ARG A 83 -0.20 -16.65 2.80
N THR A 84 0.30 -15.79 3.68
CA THR A 84 0.07 -15.89 5.13
C THR A 84 -1.42 -15.81 5.47
N ALA A 85 -2.17 -14.93 4.78
CA ALA A 85 -3.62 -14.83 4.95
C ALA A 85 -4.37 -16.08 4.44
N GLY A 86 -3.94 -16.65 3.32
CA GLY A 86 -4.53 -17.86 2.71
C GLY A 86 -4.31 -19.11 3.54
N GLU A 87 -3.14 -19.27 4.16
CA GLU A 87 -2.84 -20.35 5.11
C GLU A 87 -3.78 -20.30 6.32
N ARG A 88 -4.00 -19.10 6.90
CA ARG A 88 -4.96 -18.88 7.99
C ARG A 88 -6.40 -19.15 7.57
N LEU A 89 -6.83 -18.64 6.41
CA LEU A 89 -8.18 -18.84 5.91
C LEU A 89 -8.47 -20.32 5.61
N SER A 90 -7.48 -21.06 5.09
CA SER A 90 -7.59 -22.50 4.84
C SER A 90 -7.72 -23.30 6.14
N ALA A 91 -7.00 -22.90 7.20
CA ALA A 91 -7.12 -23.51 8.53
C ALA A 91 -8.55 -23.31 9.09
N VAL A 92 -9.09 -22.09 9.02
CA VAL A 92 -10.46 -21.79 9.44
C VAL A 92 -11.49 -22.52 8.57
N GLY A 93 -11.29 -22.59 7.26
CA GLY A 93 -12.18 -23.31 6.35
C GLY A 93 -12.27 -24.80 6.66
N LYS A 94 -11.15 -25.45 7.03
CA LYS A 94 -11.13 -26.84 7.47
C LYS A 94 -11.88 -27.06 8.78
N LEU A 95 -11.80 -26.11 9.72
CA LEU A 95 -12.58 -26.15 10.97
C LEU A 95 -14.08 -26.02 10.69
N LEU A 96 -14.48 -25.14 9.77
CA LEU A 96 -15.89 -24.93 9.39
C LEU A 96 -16.47 -26.05 8.52
N GLN A 97 -15.65 -26.84 7.82
CA GLN A 97 -16.13 -28.00 7.05
C GLN A 97 -16.62 -29.16 7.92
N ASN A 98 -16.26 -29.19 9.22
CA ASN A 98 -16.80 -30.14 10.19
C ASN A 98 -17.63 -29.43 11.28
N PRO A 99 -18.74 -28.75 10.92
CA PRO A 99 -19.53 -27.95 11.87
C PRO A 99 -20.29 -28.80 12.89
N LEU A 100 -20.41 -30.11 12.65
CA LEU A 100 -21.04 -31.08 13.57
C LEU A 100 -20.10 -31.58 14.68
N SER A 101 -18.77 -31.50 14.50
CA SER A 101 -17.82 -31.97 15.51
C SER A 101 -17.44 -30.89 16.53
N ASP A 102 -17.55 -29.61 16.16
CA ASP A 102 -17.34 -28.50 17.10
C ASP A 102 -18.12 -27.22 16.69
N PRO A 103 -19.44 -27.18 16.94
CA PRO A 103 -20.29 -26.01 16.64
C PRO A 103 -19.87 -24.75 17.43
N SER A 104 -19.23 -24.94 18.58
CA SER A 104 -18.91 -23.88 19.54
C SER A 104 -17.76 -22.99 19.05
N SER A 105 -16.72 -23.59 18.49
CA SER A 105 -15.56 -22.86 17.96
C SER A 105 -15.87 -22.18 16.62
N ALA A 106 -16.74 -22.77 15.78
CA ALA A 106 -17.26 -22.14 14.58
C ALA A 106 -18.08 -20.87 14.90
N ALA A 107 -19.00 -20.95 15.86
CA ALA A 107 -19.80 -19.81 16.30
C ALA A 107 -18.94 -18.71 16.95
N LYS A 108 -17.93 -19.10 17.74
CA LYS A 108 -16.97 -18.17 18.35
C LYS A 108 -16.12 -17.43 17.32
N GLU A 109 -15.59 -18.11 16.31
CA GLU A 109 -14.80 -17.45 15.24
C GLU A 109 -15.64 -16.44 14.44
N ILE A 110 -16.90 -16.78 14.13
CA ILE A 110 -17.84 -15.85 13.47
C ILE A 110 -18.12 -14.65 14.38
N SER A 111 -18.36 -14.90 15.67
CA SER A 111 -18.55 -13.84 16.68
C SER A 111 -17.32 -12.94 16.80
N ASP A 112 -16.12 -13.52 16.92
CA ASP A 112 -14.86 -12.78 17.07
C ASP A 112 -14.52 -11.97 15.80
N ARG A 113 -14.89 -12.47 14.61
CA ARG A 113 -14.77 -11.70 13.36
C ARG A 113 -15.75 -10.54 13.31
N LEU A 114 -17.01 -10.77 13.68
CA LEU A 114 -18.02 -9.71 13.77
C LEU A 114 -17.61 -8.66 14.81
N GLN A 115 -17.16 -9.09 15.99
CA GLN A 115 -16.72 -8.20 17.05
C GLN A 115 -15.51 -7.36 16.64
N ARG A 116 -14.48 -7.97 16.01
CA ARG A 116 -13.33 -7.21 15.48
C ARG A 116 -13.73 -6.18 14.41
N LYS A 117 -14.79 -6.44 13.67
CA LYS A 117 -15.31 -5.55 12.62
C LYS A 117 -16.12 -4.38 13.17
N PHE A 118 -16.89 -4.58 14.25
CA PHE A 118 -17.74 -3.56 14.85
C PHE A 118 -17.11 -2.80 16.02
N SER A 119 -16.17 -3.43 16.72
CA SER A 119 -15.47 -2.89 17.89
C SER A 119 -13.98 -3.24 17.84
N PRO A 120 -13.20 -2.64 16.91
CA PRO A 120 -11.77 -2.86 16.87
C PRO A 120 -11.12 -2.43 18.19
N THR A 121 -10.25 -3.28 18.74
CA THR A 121 -9.48 -2.93 19.93
C THR A 121 -8.59 -1.72 19.62
N PRO A 122 -8.63 -0.66 20.44
CA PRO A 122 -7.78 0.50 20.23
C PRO A 122 -6.31 0.10 20.11
N LEU A 123 -5.59 0.71 19.17
CA LEU A 123 -4.14 0.53 19.05
C LEU A 123 -3.46 0.97 20.35
N GLU A 124 -2.83 0.01 21.03
CA GLU A 124 -2.10 0.26 22.26
C GLU A 124 -0.86 1.14 22.00
N GLY A 125 -0.48 1.93 22.99
CA GLY A 125 0.74 2.74 22.96
C GLY A 125 0.68 4.02 22.13
N VAL A 126 -0.45 4.34 21.46
CA VAL A 126 -0.61 5.60 20.72
C VAL A 126 -0.90 6.77 21.67
N HIS A 127 -0.25 7.92 21.44
CA HIS A 127 -0.50 9.14 22.23
C HIS A 127 -1.96 9.60 22.08
N SER A 128 -2.58 10.07 23.16
CA SER A 128 -4.02 10.42 23.20
C SER A 128 -4.44 11.44 22.13
N SER A 129 -3.55 12.36 21.77
CA SER A 129 -3.80 13.37 20.73
C SER A 129 -3.78 12.82 19.29
N LEU A 130 -3.35 11.59 19.08
CA LEU A 130 -3.30 10.90 17.77
C LEU A 130 -4.36 9.81 17.64
N ARG A 131 -5.41 9.87 18.47
CA ARG A 131 -6.53 8.93 18.44
C ARG A 131 -7.24 8.88 17.08
N GLY A 132 -7.53 10.02 16.46
CA GLY A 132 -8.15 10.08 15.14
C GLY A 132 -7.36 9.34 14.06
N PRO A 133 -6.07 9.66 13.86
CA PRO A 133 -5.18 8.91 12.96
C PRO A 133 -5.13 7.41 13.24
N ALA A 134 -5.11 7.00 14.53
CA ALA A 134 -5.12 5.60 14.91
C ALA A 134 -6.43 4.88 14.58
N GLU A 135 -7.57 5.54 14.73
CA GLU A 135 -8.89 5.01 14.34
C GLU A 135 -8.98 4.84 12.82
N LEU A 136 -8.44 5.78 12.04
CA LEU A 136 -8.32 5.64 10.59
C LEU A 136 -7.46 4.43 10.19
N LEU A 137 -6.28 4.28 10.81
CA LEU A 137 -5.41 3.13 10.55
C LEU A 137 -6.12 1.80 10.84
N GLN A 138 -6.83 1.69 11.97
CA GLN A 138 -7.59 0.48 12.32
C GLN A 138 -8.68 0.18 11.30
N LYS A 139 -9.49 1.20 10.95
CA LYS A 139 -10.54 1.06 9.94
C LYS A 139 -9.99 0.56 8.60
N ARG A 140 -8.92 1.19 8.10
CA ARG A 140 -8.31 0.83 6.82
C ARG A 140 -7.64 -0.54 6.85
N THR A 141 -7.08 -0.94 7.99
CA THR A 141 -6.54 -2.30 8.18
C THR A 141 -7.66 -3.35 8.11
N ALA A 142 -8.83 -3.08 8.69
CA ALA A 142 -9.99 -3.97 8.60
C ALA A 142 -10.51 -4.06 7.16
N ASP A 143 -10.68 -2.93 6.48
CA ASP A 143 -11.11 -2.89 5.08
C ASP A 143 -10.14 -3.64 4.16
N PHE A 144 -8.83 -3.50 4.40
CA PHE A 144 -7.78 -4.22 3.69
C PHE A 144 -7.91 -5.73 3.89
N GLY A 145 -8.14 -6.19 5.13
CA GLY A 145 -8.38 -7.60 5.43
C GLY A 145 -9.59 -8.17 4.70
N ASP A 146 -10.71 -7.43 4.70
CA ASP A 146 -11.93 -7.80 3.97
C ASP A 146 -11.67 -7.92 2.45
N ALA A 147 -10.87 -7.03 1.89
CA ALA A 147 -10.50 -7.05 0.48
C ALA A 147 -9.62 -8.26 0.13
N VAL A 148 -8.61 -8.56 0.94
CA VAL A 148 -7.76 -9.75 0.78
C VAL A 148 -8.59 -11.03 0.87
N GLU A 149 -9.50 -11.13 1.84
CA GLU A 149 -10.39 -12.29 1.99
C GLU A 149 -11.32 -12.44 0.77
N PHE A 150 -11.88 -11.34 0.27
CA PHE A 150 -12.69 -11.35 -0.93
C PHE A 150 -11.92 -11.89 -2.14
N LEU A 151 -10.70 -11.40 -2.36
CA LEU A 151 -9.86 -11.83 -3.49
C LEU A 151 -9.46 -13.30 -3.38
N LEU A 152 -9.05 -13.75 -2.18
CA LEU A 152 -8.71 -15.15 -1.92
C LEU A 152 -9.89 -16.09 -2.18
N ARG A 153 -11.10 -15.72 -1.72
CA ARG A 153 -12.32 -16.50 -1.98
C ARG A 153 -12.67 -16.56 -3.46
N LYS A 154 -12.49 -15.44 -4.19
CA LYS A 154 -12.85 -15.32 -5.60
C LYS A 154 -11.87 -16.04 -6.54
N HIS A 155 -10.57 -15.88 -6.32
CA HIS A 155 -9.55 -16.35 -7.26
C HIS A 155 -8.77 -17.57 -6.76
N GLY A 156 -8.77 -17.84 -5.46
CA GLY A 156 -7.99 -18.92 -4.86
C GLY A 156 -6.52 -18.84 -5.26
N LYS A 157 -5.95 -19.96 -5.75
CA LYS A 157 -4.55 -20.01 -6.21
C LYS A 157 -4.29 -19.19 -7.49
N LYS A 158 -5.32 -18.87 -8.29
CA LYS A 158 -5.18 -18.07 -9.52
C LYS A 158 -5.05 -16.58 -9.24
N ILE A 159 -5.08 -16.16 -7.97
CA ILE A 159 -4.87 -14.76 -7.60
C ILE A 159 -3.53 -14.21 -8.09
N VAL A 160 -2.53 -15.09 -8.31
CA VAL A 160 -1.22 -14.75 -8.88
C VAL A 160 -1.30 -14.11 -10.26
N ASP A 161 -2.37 -14.38 -11.02
CA ASP A 161 -2.58 -13.85 -12.36
C ASP A 161 -3.30 -12.48 -12.34
N GLU A 162 -3.81 -12.07 -11.19
CA GLU A 162 -4.61 -10.84 -11.04
C GLU A 162 -3.75 -9.63 -10.67
N GLN A 163 -2.73 -9.35 -11.48
CA GLN A 163 -1.70 -8.34 -11.21
C GLN A 163 -2.25 -6.95 -10.90
N MET A 164 -3.28 -6.48 -11.61
CA MET A 164 -3.91 -5.17 -11.33
C MET A 164 -4.62 -5.11 -9.97
N GLN A 165 -5.11 -6.24 -9.46
CA GLN A 165 -5.70 -6.30 -8.12
C GLN A 165 -4.60 -6.44 -7.07
N LEU A 166 -3.57 -7.25 -7.34
CA LEU A 166 -2.39 -7.38 -6.51
C LEU A 166 -1.65 -6.05 -6.33
N GLU A 167 -1.57 -5.23 -7.37
CA GLU A 167 -0.99 -3.89 -7.32
C GLU A 167 -1.74 -2.99 -6.31
N ARG A 168 -3.08 -2.96 -6.37
CA ARG A 168 -3.91 -2.19 -5.41
C ARG A 168 -3.74 -2.70 -3.98
N ILE A 169 -3.61 -4.01 -3.79
CA ILE A 169 -3.31 -4.61 -2.49
C ILE A 169 -1.92 -4.17 -2.01
N ALA A 170 -0.90 -4.23 -2.86
CA ALA A 170 0.45 -3.80 -2.51
C ALA A 170 0.50 -2.32 -2.11
N ASP A 171 -0.10 -1.44 -2.92
CA ASP A 171 -0.15 0.00 -2.65
C ASP A 171 -0.92 0.32 -1.36
N SER A 172 -2.00 -0.41 -1.08
CA SER A 172 -2.73 -0.28 0.17
C SER A 172 -1.88 -0.72 1.37
N ALA A 173 -1.12 -1.82 1.23
CA ALA A 173 -0.25 -2.31 2.28
C ALA A 173 0.94 -1.36 2.57
N ILE A 174 1.55 -0.81 1.51
CA ILE A 174 2.60 0.22 1.62
C ILE A 174 2.06 1.45 2.36
N ALA A 175 0.85 1.91 1.99
CA ALA A 175 0.20 3.06 2.61
C ALA A 175 -0.13 2.83 4.08
N LEU A 176 -0.64 1.64 4.44
CA LEU A 176 -0.89 1.25 5.84
C LEU A 176 0.41 1.26 6.65
N PHE A 177 1.50 0.69 6.13
CA PHE A 177 2.79 0.70 6.83
C PHE A 177 3.34 2.12 7.00
N ALA A 178 3.15 2.98 6.00
CA ALA A 178 3.53 4.39 6.10
C ALA A 178 2.73 5.12 7.19
N MET A 179 1.41 4.92 7.28
CA MET A 179 0.57 5.45 8.37
C MET A 179 1.02 4.93 9.75
N THR A 180 1.33 3.64 9.87
CA THR A 180 1.85 3.07 11.12
C THR A 180 3.15 3.75 11.54
N ALA A 181 4.09 3.93 10.61
CA ALA A 181 5.37 4.53 10.90
C ALA A 181 5.27 6.01 11.30
N THR A 182 4.38 6.79 10.68
CA THR A 182 4.17 8.20 11.04
C THR A 182 3.49 8.34 12.40
N ILE A 183 2.45 7.55 12.68
CA ILE A 183 1.76 7.53 13.99
C ILE A 183 2.74 7.13 15.09
N SER A 184 3.54 6.09 14.87
CA SER A 184 4.53 5.62 15.85
C SER A 184 5.58 6.69 16.15
N ARG A 185 6.14 7.33 15.11
CA ARG A 185 7.12 8.41 15.28
C ARG A 185 6.54 9.60 16.03
N ALA A 186 5.38 10.12 15.61
CA ALA A 186 4.77 11.27 16.24
C ALA A 186 4.35 10.98 17.68
N THR A 187 3.90 9.76 17.97
CA THR A 187 3.62 9.30 19.34
C THR A 187 4.88 9.36 20.20
N ALA A 188 6.01 8.82 19.72
CA ALA A 188 7.27 8.86 20.46
C ALA A 188 7.74 10.31 20.70
N SER A 189 7.62 11.17 19.67
CA SER A 189 7.93 12.59 19.74
C SER A 189 7.08 13.33 20.80
N LEU A 190 5.77 13.08 20.83
CA LEU A 190 4.83 13.65 21.80
C LEU A 190 5.11 13.15 23.23
N ASN A 191 5.37 11.85 23.40
CA ASN A 191 5.70 11.28 24.71
C ASN A 191 7.03 11.83 25.25
N ALA A 192 8.00 12.07 24.38
CA ALA A 192 9.30 12.65 24.74
C ALA A 192 9.24 14.18 24.94
N GLY A 193 8.17 14.84 24.50
CA GLY A 193 8.01 16.29 24.62
C GLY A 193 9.04 17.09 23.82
N ILE A 194 9.52 16.57 22.68
CA ILE A 194 10.50 17.28 21.87
C ILE A 194 9.88 18.50 21.16
N GLU A 195 10.71 19.48 20.82
CA GLU A 195 10.27 20.77 20.25
C GLU A 195 9.39 20.61 18.99
N SER A 196 9.70 19.63 18.13
CA SER A 196 8.97 19.37 16.89
C SER A 196 7.66 18.59 17.07
N ALA A 197 7.34 18.11 18.27
CA ALA A 197 6.24 17.15 18.49
C ALA A 197 4.88 17.65 18.02
N GLU A 198 4.57 18.92 18.27
CA GLU A 198 3.30 19.52 17.84
C GLU A 198 3.22 19.70 16.32
N HIS A 199 4.35 19.90 15.64
CA HIS A 199 4.41 19.93 14.19
C HIS A 199 4.27 18.53 13.59
N GLU A 200 4.97 17.54 14.16
CA GLU A 200 4.85 16.13 13.78
C GLU A 200 3.43 15.59 13.96
N LYS A 201 2.71 16.04 15.00
CA LYS A 201 1.28 15.75 15.17
C LYS A 201 0.46 16.25 13.98
N LYS A 202 0.62 17.52 13.58
CA LYS A 202 -0.10 18.12 12.45
C LYS A 202 0.19 17.39 11.14
N LEU A 203 1.47 17.09 10.87
CA LEU A 203 1.89 16.33 9.70
C LEU A 203 1.25 14.95 9.68
N THR A 204 1.29 14.24 10.80
CA THR A 204 0.75 12.89 10.93
C THR A 204 -0.76 12.86 10.72
N THR A 205 -1.50 13.81 11.30
CA THR A 205 -2.94 13.90 11.12
C THR A 205 -3.31 14.08 9.66
N LEU A 206 -2.77 15.12 9.00
CA LEU A 206 -3.06 15.37 7.59
C LEU A 206 -2.64 14.20 6.69
N TYR A 207 -1.46 13.63 6.94
CA TYR A 207 -0.97 12.49 6.17
C TYR A 207 -1.90 11.28 6.28
N CYS A 208 -2.36 10.96 7.49
CA CYS A 208 -3.26 9.83 7.72
C CYS A 208 -4.64 10.05 7.10
N ASP A 209 -5.16 11.28 7.10
CA ASP A 209 -6.44 11.62 6.43
C ASP A 209 -6.35 11.35 4.92
N LEU A 210 -5.37 11.97 4.26
CA LEU A 210 -5.16 11.82 2.81
C LEU A 210 -4.84 10.37 2.41
N THR A 211 -4.05 9.68 3.22
CA THR A 211 -3.66 8.29 2.94
C THR A 211 -4.82 7.33 3.16
N SER A 212 -5.67 7.59 4.15
CA SER A 212 -6.91 6.83 4.36
C SER A 212 -7.84 6.91 3.15
N ASP A 213 -8.00 8.09 2.54
CA ASP A 213 -8.81 8.27 1.34
C ASP A 213 -8.21 7.54 0.13
N LYS A 214 -6.89 7.59 -0.02
CA LYS A 214 -6.18 6.82 -1.05
C LYS A 214 -6.43 5.31 -0.88
N ILE A 215 -6.27 4.77 0.33
CA ILE A 215 -6.52 3.34 0.61
C ILE A 215 -7.97 2.99 0.30
N GLN A 216 -8.93 3.82 0.74
CA GLN A 216 -10.35 3.59 0.45
C GLN A 216 -10.62 3.49 -1.06
N SER A 217 -10.02 4.37 -1.85
CA SER A 217 -10.16 4.38 -3.32
C SER A 217 -9.57 3.11 -3.94
N LEU A 218 -8.35 2.73 -3.54
CA LEU A 218 -7.68 1.51 -4.00
C LEU A 218 -8.51 0.25 -3.70
N LEU A 219 -8.99 0.12 -2.46
CA LEU A 219 -9.78 -1.03 -2.01
C LEU A 219 -11.16 -1.09 -2.69
N ASN A 220 -11.81 0.05 -2.90
CA ASN A 220 -13.05 0.10 -3.68
C ASN A 220 -12.81 -0.33 -5.13
N GLY A 221 -11.69 0.10 -5.72
CA GLY A 221 -11.25 -0.26 -7.06
C GLY A 221 -11.19 -1.77 -7.31
N ILE A 222 -10.92 -2.58 -6.29
CA ILE A 222 -10.92 -4.05 -6.41
C ILE A 222 -12.26 -4.60 -6.93
N LYS A 223 -13.38 -3.98 -6.54
CA LYS A 223 -14.72 -4.40 -6.96
C LYS A 223 -15.24 -3.55 -8.12
N THR A 224 -14.91 -2.26 -8.15
CA THR A 224 -15.52 -1.31 -9.10
C THR A 224 -14.73 -1.17 -10.41
N ALA A 225 -13.42 -1.39 -10.41
CA ALA A 225 -12.57 -1.17 -11.59
C ALA A 225 -12.51 -2.37 -12.55
N VAL A 226 -13.22 -3.47 -12.27
CA VAL A 226 -13.16 -4.72 -13.07
C VAL A 226 -13.38 -4.48 -14.56
N LYS A 227 -14.34 -3.61 -14.91
CA LYS A 227 -14.60 -3.27 -16.32
C LYS A 227 -13.44 -2.49 -16.95
N HIS A 228 -12.87 -1.54 -16.23
CA HIS A 228 -11.71 -0.77 -16.70
C HIS A 228 -10.47 -1.65 -16.85
N ASP A 229 -10.24 -2.57 -15.91
CA ASP A 229 -9.14 -3.54 -15.96
C ASP A 229 -9.25 -4.45 -17.19
N GLN A 230 -10.47 -4.89 -17.51
CA GLN A 230 -10.71 -5.68 -18.72
C GLN A 230 -10.43 -4.86 -19.98
N GLN A 231 -10.94 -3.62 -20.05
CA GLN A 231 -10.71 -2.73 -21.20
C GLN A 231 -9.22 -2.41 -21.38
N LEU A 232 -8.48 -2.21 -20.28
CA LEU A 232 -7.03 -1.98 -20.32
C LEU A 232 -6.31 -3.18 -20.92
N ARG A 233 -6.67 -4.41 -20.53
CA ARG A 233 -6.11 -5.65 -21.11
C ARG A 233 -6.45 -5.77 -22.60
N GLU A 234 -7.67 -5.44 -23.00
CA GLU A 234 -8.10 -5.46 -24.41
C GLU A 234 -7.26 -4.49 -25.25
N ILE A 235 -7.16 -3.22 -24.83
CA ILE A 235 -6.36 -2.18 -25.50
C ILE A 235 -4.87 -2.59 -25.56
N ALA A 236 -4.30 -3.07 -24.45
CA ALA A 236 -2.91 -3.49 -24.41
C ALA A 236 -2.62 -4.64 -25.39
N ASN A 237 -3.55 -5.60 -25.51
CA ASN A 237 -3.42 -6.71 -26.47
C ASN A 237 -3.51 -6.22 -27.93
N GLU A 238 -4.35 -5.23 -28.22
CA GLU A 238 -4.43 -4.62 -29.55
C GLU A 238 -3.12 -3.92 -29.90
N VAL A 239 -2.58 -3.11 -28.98
CA VAL A 239 -1.30 -2.40 -29.19
C VAL A 239 -0.15 -3.39 -29.36
N LEU A 240 -0.11 -4.45 -28.55
CA LEU A 240 0.90 -5.51 -28.67
C LEU A 240 0.84 -6.21 -30.03
N LYS A 241 -0.37 -6.54 -30.52
CA LYS A 241 -0.55 -7.16 -31.85
C LYS A 241 -0.18 -6.21 -32.99
N ALA A 242 -0.37 -4.91 -32.80
CA ALA A 242 -0.05 -3.89 -33.80
C ALA A 242 1.44 -3.51 -33.81
N GLU A 243 2.15 -3.70 -32.70
CA GLU A 243 3.54 -3.27 -32.47
C GLU A 243 3.77 -1.76 -32.70
N LYS A 244 2.72 -0.96 -32.61
CA LYS A 244 2.75 0.49 -32.81
C LYS A 244 1.58 1.19 -32.11
N TYR A 245 1.65 2.51 -32.04
CA TYR A 245 0.49 3.33 -31.70
C TYR A 245 -0.58 3.16 -32.79
N ILE A 246 -1.79 2.75 -32.40
CA ILE A 246 -2.88 2.40 -33.32
C ILE A 246 -3.57 3.64 -33.90
N PRO A 247 -3.95 4.65 -33.10
CA PRO A 247 -4.65 5.81 -33.63
C PRO A 247 -3.79 6.59 -34.63
N SER A 248 -4.38 6.95 -35.77
CA SER A 248 -3.79 7.92 -36.69
C SER A 248 -4.27 9.33 -36.35
N HIS A 249 -3.56 10.36 -36.82
CA HIS A 249 -4.06 11.73 -36.70
C HIS A 249 -5.43 11.86 -37.41
N ALA A 250 -6.37 12.61 -36.83
CA ALA A 250 -7.74 12.71 -37.34
C ALA A 250 -7.83 13.30 -38.77
N THR A 251 -6.79 14.04 -39.19
CA THR A 251 -6.67 14.58 -40.56
C THR A 251 -5.86 13.69 -41.51
N GLY A 252 -5.38 12.53 -41.05
CA GLY A 252 -4.53 11.63 -41.82
C GLY A 252 -3.08 12.11 -42.04
N ILE A 253 -2.64 13.14 -41.31
CA ILE A 253 -1.25 13.61 -41.33
C ILE A 253 -0.54 12.97 -40.14
N ASP A 254 0.17 11.87 -40.37
CA ASP A 254 1.06 11.30 -39.38
C ASP A 254 2.36 12.15 -39.33
N CYS A 255 2.62 12.80 -38.19
CA CYS A 255 3.82 13.60 -37.93
C CYS A 255 5.05 12.72 -37.68
#